data_AF-A0A7T8KJ56-F1
#
_entry.id   AF-A0A7T8KJ56-F1
#
_cell.length_a   1.000
_cell.length_b   1.000
_cell.length_c   1.000
_cell.angle_alpha   90.00
_cell.angle_beta   90.00
_cell.angle_gamma   90.00
#
_symmetry.space_group_name_H-M   'P 1'
#
loop_
_entity.id
_entity.type
_entity.pdbx_description
1 polymer ?
#
loop_
_entity_poly.entity_id
_entity_poly.type
_entity_poly.pdbx_seq_one_letter_code
_entity_poly.pdbx_strand_id
1 'polypeptide(L)'
;EKSLPLREIIKRLEDVYCGSIGAEFMHIHNLDEVNWIRKRLETPGSLEMAPEEKKRLLARISRSAGFENFLAKKYTSEKRFGLEGVEMLIPGMKTIVDRSTELGTESVVMGMPHRGRLNVLANVCRKPLDQILTQFAGLEAADEGSGDVKYHLGTYVERLNRATNKNIRLAVVANPSHLEAVDPVVLGKVRAEQFYRGDTEGKKIISMLLHGDAAFAGQGVVYETMHMSDLPDYTTRGTIHIIIPYCTDVGRVVNCPIFHVNADDPEAVISVCKIAAEYRHEFHKDVVVDIVGYRKYGHNEIDEPMFTQPIMYSIIKKHRNVFDIYADQLVGEGIVSKDEVDEVVKKYDQICEDAYKKASEQKQ
;
A
#
# COMPACT_ATOMS: atom_id res chain seq x y z
N GLU A 1 20.43 -12.94 -25.88
CA GLU A 1 20.82 -14.26 -26.43
C GLU A 1 19.91 -14.58 -27.62
N LYS A 2 20.38 -15.32 -28.65
CA LYS A 2 19.58 -15.61 -29.86
C LYS A 2 18.83 -16.95 -29.81
N SER A 3 19.19 -17.86 -28.90
CA SER A 3 18.54 -19.16 -28.70
C SER A 3 18.86 -19.71 -27.30
N LEU A 4 17.93 -20.44 -26.70
CA LEU A 4 18.07 -21.09 -25.38
C LEU A 4 17.59 -22.55 -25.44
N PRO A 5 18.14 -23.46 -24.62
CA PRO A 5 17.56 -24.79 -24.43
C PRO A 5 16.12 -24.69 -23.91
N LEU A 6 15.21 -25.57 -24.35
CA LEU A 6 13.80 -25.57 -23.90
C LEU A 6 13.66 -25.58 -22.37
N ARG A 7 14.52 -26.36 -21.69
CA ARG A 7 14.55 -26.41 -20.22
C ARG A 7 14.78 -25.03 -19.59
N GLU A 8 15.65 -24.24 -20.18
CA GLU A 8 15.96 -22.90 -19.69
C GLU A 8 14.83 -21.92 -19.97
N ILE A 9 14.17 -22.05 -21.13
CA ILE A 9 12.98 -21.26 -21.47
C ILE A 9 11.86 -21.52 -20.45
N ILE A 10 11.54 -22.80 -20.18
CA ILE A 10 10.52 -23.18 -19.19
C ILE A 10 10.88 -22.61 -17.82
N LYS A 11 12.12 -22.82 -17.37
CA LYS A 11 12.57 -22.30 -16.07
C LYS A 11 12.40 -20.78 -15.97
N ARG A 12 12.84 -20.02 -16.97
CA ARG A 12 12.70 -18.55 -16.97
C ARG A 12 11.23 -18.11 -16.93
N LEU A 13 10.33 -18.83 -17.62
CA LEU A 13 8.89 -18.54 -17.56
C LEU A 13 8.27 -18.90 -16.20
N GLU A 14 8.66 -20.03 -15.61
CA GLU A 14 8.21 -20.44 -14.27
C GLU A 14 8.70 -19.45 -13.19
N ASP A 15 9.97 -19.04 -13.26
CA ASP A 15 10.57 -18.06 -12.34
C ASP A 15 9.82 -16.71 -12.39
N VAL A 16 9.29 -16.33 -13.55
CA VAL A 16 8.60 -15.05 -13.76
C VAL A 16 7.09 -15.12 -13.44
N TYR A 17 6.41 -16.19 -13.85
CA TYR A 17 4.94 -16.27 -13.83
C TYR A 17 4.36 -17.25 -12.81
N CYS A 18 5.19 -18.06 -12.16
CA CYS A 18 4.75 -19.08 -11.19
C CYS A 18 5.44 -18.93 -9.81
N GLY A 19 6.17 -17.85 -9.60
CA GLY A 19 6.76 -17.48 -8.31
C GLY A 19 5.80 -16.69 -7.43
N SER A 20 6.35 -15.73 -6.70
CA SER A 20 5.58 -14.86 -5.77
C SER A 20 4.72 -13.80 -6.46
N ILE A 21 4.82 -13.67 -7.79
CA ILE A 21 4.07 -12.72 -8.60
C ILE A 21 3.19 -13.48 -9.60
N GLY A 22 1.89 -13.27 -9.54
CA GLY A 22 0.94 -13.62 -10.59
C GLY A 22 0.59 -12.36 -11.40
N ALA A 23 0.71 -12.41 -12.72
CA ALA A 23 0.41 -11.26 -13.59
C ALA A 23 -0.68 -11.60 -14.61
N GLU A 24 -1.77 -10.86 -14.57
CA GLU A 24 -2.86 -10.94 -15.54
C GLU A 24 -2.88 -9.68 -16.40
N PHE A 25 -2.52 -9.83 -17.67
CA PHE A 25 -2.46 -8.73 -18.62
C PHE A 25 -2.78 -9.16 -20.06
N MET A 26 -3.03 -10.44 -20.29
CA MET A 26 -3.29 -10.97 -21.63
C MET A 26 -4.71 -10.66 -22.13
N HIS A 27 -5.62 -10.22 -21.25
CA HIS A 27 -6.92 -9.67 -21.62
C HIS A 27 -6.84 -8.25 -22.19
N ILE A 28 -5.70 -7.56 -22.01
CA ILE A 28 -5.49 -6.21 -22.52
C ILE A 28 -5.39 -6.27 -24.05
N HIS A 29 -6.22 -5.48 -24.74
CA HIS A 29 -6.27 -5.46 -26.20
C HIS A 29 -5.08 -4.75 -26.85
N ASN A 30 -4.47 -3.79 -26.15
CA ASN A 30 -3.34 -3.03 -26.67
C ASN A 30 -2.03 -3.84 -26.56
N LEU A 31 -1.45 -4.17 -27.70
CA LEU A 31 -0.23 -4.97 -27.78
C LEU A 31 0.99 -4.25 -27.20
N ASP A 32 1.03 -2.91 -27.23
CA ASP A 32 2.12 -2.12 -26.64
C ASP A 32 2.11 -2.23 -25.11
N GLU A 33 0.93 -2.19 -24.49
CA GLU A 33 0.75 -2.42 -23.04
C GLU A 33 1.21 -3.83 -22.65
N VAL A 34 0.79 -4.84 -23.41
CA VAL A 34 1.16 -6.25 -23.19
C VAL A 34 2.68 -6.45 -23.31
N ASN A 35 3.30 -5.95 -24.37
CA ASN A 35 4.74 -6.10 -24.59
C ASN A 35 5.57 -5.29 -23.59
N TRP A 36 5.05 -4.14 -23.15
CA TRP A 36 5.67 -3.36 -22.09
C TRP A 36 5.72 -4.18 -20.80
N ILE A 37 4.60 -4.78 -20.37
CA ILE A 37 4.54 -5.60 -19.16
C ILE A 37 5.49 -6.80 -19.27
N ARG A 38 5.46 -7.54 -20.39
CA ARG A 38 6.40 -8.65 -20.65
C ARG A 38 7.85 -8.21 -20.50
N LYS A 39 8.23 -7.05 -21.07
CA LYS A 39 9.60 -6.56 -20.95
C LYS A 39 9.99 -6.30 -19.49
N ARG A 40 9.09 -5.82 -18.64
CA ARG A 40 9.40 -5.56 -17.22
C ARG A 40 9.50 -6.86 -16.42
N LEU A 41 8.70 -7.87 -16.74
CA LEU A 41 8.68 -9.14 -16.02
C LEU A 41 9.74 -10.14 -16.52
N GLU A 42 9.91 -10.28 -17.84
CA GLU A 42 10.73 -11.32 -18.46
C GLU A 42 12.20 -10.92 -18.67
N THR A 43 12.55 -9.63 -18.53
CA THR A 43 13.96 -9.20 -18.69
C THR A 43 14.80 -9.76 -17.55
N PRO A 44 15.87 -10.53 -17.82
CA PRO A 44 16.72 -11.08 -16.75
C PRO A 44 17.24 -9.99 -15.81
N GLY A 45 17.09 -10.21 -14.51
CA GLY A 45 17.52 -9.28 -13.46
C GLY A 45 16.63 -8.04 -13.28
N SER A 46 15.51 -7.89 -14.00
CA SER A 46 14.64 -6.72 -13.88
C SER A 46 13.96 -6.57 -12.52
N LEU A 47 13.82 -7.69 -11.80
CA LEU A 47 13.20 -7.75 -10.48
C LEU A 47 14.25 -7.76 -9.34
N GLU A 48 15.54 -7.81 -9.67
CA GLU A 48 16.61 -7.83 -8.67
C GLU A 48 16.71 -6.48 -7.94
N MET A 49 16.95 -6.55 -6.63
CA MET A 49 17.02 -5.39 -5.76
C MET A 49 18.45 -5.14 -5.28
N ALA A 50 18.91 -3.90 -5.41
CA ALA A 50 20.23 -3.50 -4.91
C ALA A 50 20.30 -3.60 -3.37
N PRO A 51 21.47 -3.93 -2.77
CA PRO A 51 21.61 -4.08 -1.31
C PRO A 51 21.11 -2.90 -0.47
N GLU A 52 21.37 -1.67 -0.91
CA GLU A 52 20.91 -0.46 -0.20
C GLU A 52 19.39 -0.29 -0.26
N GLU A 53 18.76 -0.75 -1.35
CA GLU A 53 17.31 -0.78 -1.43
C GLU A 53 16.72 -1.85 -0.51
N LYS A 54 17.37 -3.02 -0.41
CA LYS A 54 16.99 -4.09 0.52
C LYS A 54 17.05 -3.62 1.99
N LYS A 55 18.12 -2.91 2.39
CA LYS A 55 18.24 -2.29 3.73
C LYS A 55 17.15 -1.25 4.00
N ARG A 56 16.87 -0.40 3.00
CA ARG A 56 15.78 0.59 3.07
C ARG A 56 14.41 -0.09 3.21
N LEU A 57 14.20 -1.22 2.52
CA LEU A 57 12.99 -2.02 2.63
C LEU A 57 12.83 -2.60 4.04
N LEU A 58 13.88 -3.22 4.60
CA LEU A 58 13.88 -3.71 5.98
C LEU A 58 13.47 -2.61 6.97
N ALA A 59 14.05 -1.42 6.84
CA ALA A 59 13.69 -0.27 7.67
C ALA A 59 12.23 0.19 7.49
N ARG A 60 11.63 0.03 6.30
CA ARG A 60 10.20 0.33 6.07
C ARG A 60 9.30 -0.73 6.70
N ILE A 61 9.66 -2.00 6.59
CA ILE A 61 8.90 -3.10 7.20
C ILE A 61 8.94 -2.98 8.72
N SER A 62 10.12 -2.67 9.30
CA SER A 62 10.27 -2.44 10.74
C SER A 62 9.33 -1.32 11.23
N ARG A 63 9.20 -0.23 10.49
CA ARG A 63 8.24 0.85 10.83
C ARG A 63 6.79 0.38 10.73
N SER A 64 6.47 -0.41 9.72
CA SER A 64 5.12 -0.95 9.53
C SER A 64 4.72 -1.88 10.68
N ALA A 65 5.48 -2.95 10.90
CA ALA A 65 5.22 -3.94 11.94
C ALA A 65 5.42 -3.39 13.35
N GLY A 66 6.45 -2.57 13.56
CA GLY A 66 6.75 -1.94 14.85
C GLY A 66 5.63 -1.02 15.31
N PHE A 67 4.96 -0.31 14.40
CA PHE A 67 3.85 0.58 14.76
C PHE A 67 2.64 -0.21 15.26
N GLU A 68 2.29 -1.31 14.59
CA GLU A 68 1.21 -2.19 15.03
C GLU A 68 1.53 -2.83 16.39
N ASN A 69 2.76 -3.33 16.56
CA ASN A 69 3.22 -3.89 17.84
C ASN A 69 3.19 -2.84 18.96
N PHE A 70 3.55 -1.59 18.67
CA PHE A 70 3.50 -0.51 19.64
C PHE A 70 2.06 -0.21 20.06
N LEU A 71 1.13 -0.06 19.11
CA LEU A 71 -0.28 0.16 19.40
C LEU A 71 -0.88 -1.00 20.19
N ALA A 72 -0.55 -2.25 19.82
CA ALA A 72 -0.98 -3.44 20.53
C ALA A 72 -0.55 -3.45 22.01
N LYS A 73 0.67 -2.99 22.30
CA LYS A 73 1.20 -2.92 23.67
C LYS A 73 0.57 -1.78 24.49
N LYS A 74 0.35 -0.61 23.89
CA LYS A 74 -0.10 0.60 24.63
C LYS A 74 -1.62 0.74 24.69
N TYR A 75 -2.35 0.18 23.73
CA TYR A 75 -3.80 0.33 23.58
C TYR A 75 -4.47 -1.03 23.37
N THR A 76 -4.35 -1.92 24.36
CA THR A 76 -4.81 -3.31 24.28
C THR A 76 -6.32 -3.47 24.09
N SER A 77 -7.12 -2.53 24.58
CA SER A 77 -8.59 -2.55 24.50
C SER A 77 -9.16 -1.79 23.31
N GLU A 78 -8.32 -1.12 22.52
CA GLU A 78 -8.76 -0.26 21.42
C GLU A 78 -8.83 -1.04 20.12
N LYS A 79 -9.95 -0.90 19.41
CA LYS A 79 -10.07 -1.37 18.03
C LYS A 79 -9.18 -0.50 17.16
N ARG A 80 -8.18 -1.09 16.52
CA ARG A 80 -7.22 -0.39 15.66
C ARG A 80 -7.30 -0.75 14.19
N PHE A 81 -7.90 -1.89 13.86
CA PHE A 81 -7.96 -2.41 12.50
C PHE A 81 -6.57 -2.49 11.88
N GLY A 82 -5.64 -3.08 12.63
CA GLY A 82 -4.22 -3.10 12.35
C GLY A 82 -3.85 -3.83 11.07
N LEU A 83 -2.61 -3.68 10.65
CA LEU A 83 -2.10 -4.21 9.40
C LEU A 83 -1.41 -5.59 9.55
N GLU A 84 -1.48 -6.22 10.72
CA GLU A 84 -0.72 -7.45 10.99
C GLU A 84 -1.13 -8.59 10.02
N GLY A 85 -0.14 -9.10 9.26
CA GLY A 85 -0.30 -10.05 8.17
C GLY A 85 -0.30 -9.46 6.76
N VAL A 86 -0.25 -8.13 6.63
CA VAL A 86 -0.15 -7.40 5.35
C VAL A 86 0.73 -6.14 5.49
N GLU A 87 1.74 -6.21 6.36
CA GLU A 87 2.60 -5.08 6.72
C GLU A 87 3.32 -4.47 5.50
N MET A 88 3.45 -5.27 4.42
CA MET A 88 4.01 -4.87 3.13
C MET A 88 3.22 -3.79 2.37
N LEU A 89 1.97 -3.52 2.75
CA LEU A 89 1.21 -2.39 2.21
C LEU A 89 1.99 -1.07 2.36
N ILE A 90 2.63 -0.84 3.52
CA ILE A 90 3.33 0.41 3.80
C ILE A 90 4.58 0.58 2.93
N PRO A 91 5.52 -0.39 2.87
CA PRO A 91 6.60 -0.35 1.89
C PRO A 91 6.11 -0.19 0.44
N GLY A 92 5.07 -0.94 0.03
CA GLY A 92 4.51 -0.90 -1.32
C GLY A 92 3.98 0.48 -1.71
N MET A 93 3.13 1.08 -0.87
CA MET A 93 2.62 2.45 -1.07
C MET A 93 3.75 3.47 -1.16
N LYS A 94 4.76 3.36 -0.30
CA LYS A 94 5.90 4.30 -0.35
C LYS A 94 6.71 4.14 -1.63
N THR A 95 6.86 2.91 -2.13
CA THR A 95 7.52 2.66 -3.41
C THR A 95 6.74 3.27 -4.56
N ILE A 96 5.40 3.16 -4.57
CA ILE A 96 4.57 3.84 -5.57
C ILE A 96 4.78 5.35 -5.48
N VAL A 97 4.67 5.94 -4.28
CA VAL A 97 4.85 7.39 -4.09
C VAL A 97 6.24 7.85 -4.53
N ASP A 98 7.29 7.12 -4.17
CA ASP A 98 8.67 7.45 -4.56
C ASP A 98 8.82 7.39 -6.07
N ARG A 99 8.41 6.29 -6.71
CA ARG A 99 8.54 6.09 -8.14
C ARG A 99 7.71 7.09 -8.94
N SER A 100 6.46 7.34 -8.56
CA SER A 100 5.62 8.37 -9.17
C SER A 100 6.25 9.77 -9.04
N THR A 101 6.84 10.08 -7.89
CA THR A 101 7.53 11.37 -7.69
C THR A 101 8.78 11.51 -8.57
N GLU A 102 9.55 10.42 -8.76
CA GLU A 102 10.67 10.39 -9.72
C GLU A 102 10.19 10.76 -11.12
N LEU A 103 9.06 10.17 -11.53
CA LEU A 103 8.38 10.36 -12.83
C LEU A 103 7.63 11.69 -12.96
N GLY A 104 7.64 12.55 -11.93
CA GLY A 104 7.12 13.93 -12.01
C GLY A 104 5.78 14.17 -11.32
N THR A 105 5.24 13.19 -10.58
CA THR A 105 4.06 13.41 -9.73
C THR A 105 4.38 14.39 -8.59
N GLU A 106 3.48 15.34 -8.37
CA GLU A 106 3.54 16.39 -7.36
C GLU A 106 2.47 16.22 -6.27
N SER A 107 1.39 15.46 -6.54
CA SER A 107 0.30 15.19 -5.59
C SER A 107 -0.25 13.78 -5.74
N VAL A 108 -0.46 13.09 -4.61
CA VAL A 108 -1.14 11.80 -4.53
C VAL A 108 -2.34 11.95 -3.59
N VAL A 109 -3.54 11.75 -4.14
CA VAL A 109 -4.79 11.76 -3.38
C VAL A 109 -5.24 10.32 -3.16
N MET A 110 -5.48 9.97 -1.90
CA MET A 110 -5.75 8.62 -1.45
C MET A 110 -7.17 8.47 -0.90
N GLY A 111 -7.85 7.42 -1.33
CA GLY A 111 -9.01 6.83 -0.65
C GLY A 111 -8.59 5.54 0.01
N MET A 112 -9.02 5.30 1.25
CA MET A 112 -8.74 4.04 1.92
C MET A 112 -9.73 3.70 3.04
N PRO A 113 -9.99 2.41 3.30
CA PRO A 113 -10.81 1.95 4.42
C PRO A 113 -10.04 2.03 5.75
N HIS A 114 -10.57 1.37 6.78
CA HIS A 114 -9.98 1.33 8.12
C HIS A 114 -8.68 0.50 8.20
N ARG A 115 -8.52 -0.54 7.38
CA ARG A 115 -7.42 -1.51 7.50
C ARG A 115 -6.05 -0.84 7.32
N GLY A 116 -5.26 -0.80 8.39
CA GLY A 116 -3.92 -0.19 8.41
C GLY A 116 -3.91 1.33 8.26
N ARG A 117 -5.05 2.03 8.37
CA ARG A 117 -5.12 3.48 8.14
C ARG A 117 -4.19 4.30 9.01
N LEU A 118 -4.14 4.01 10.30
CA LEU A 118 -3.25 4.74 11.22
C LEU A 118 -1.79 4.55 10.82
N ASN A 119 -1.42 3.37 10.31
CA ASN A 119 -0.09 3.05 9.83
C ASN A 119 0.23 3.84 8.55
N VAL A 120 -0.71 3.96 7.61
CA VAL A 120 -0.57 4.83 6.42
C VAL A 120 -0.35 6.28 6.83
N LEU A 121 -1.16 6.81 7.75
CA LEU A 121 -1.01 8.18 8.25
C LEU A 121 0.38 8.41 8.88
N ALA A 122 0.83 7.46 9.71
CA ALA A 122 2.12 7.53 10.39
C ALA A 122 3.32 7.40 9.44
N ASN A 123 3.30 6.39 8.56
CA ASN A 123 4.51 5.92 7.88
C ASN A 123 4.58 6.27 6.38
N VAL A 124 3.44 6.54 5.74
CA VAL A 124 3.34 7.02 4.35
C VAL A 124 3.18 8.54 4.34
N CYS A 125 2.13 9.07 4.97
CA CYS A 125 1.86 10.51 5.03
C CYS A 125 2.86 11.24 5.93
N ARG A 126 3.39 10.57 6.96
CA ARG A 126 4.25 11.16 8.01
C ARG A 126 3.55 12.23 8.82
N LYS A 127 2.26 12.03 9.11
CA LYS A 127 1.58 12.82 10.13
C LYS A 127 2.32 12.63 11.47
N PRO A 128 2.54 13.71 12.26
CA PRO A 128 3.21 13.58 13.55
C PRO A 128 2.54 12.50 14.41
N LEU A 129 3.35 11.57 14.93
CA LEU A 129 2.86 10.42 15.68
C LEU A 129 2.09 10.86 16.93
N ASP A 130 2.56 11.90 17.63
CA ASP A 130 1.90 12.44 18.82
C ASP A 130 0.46 12.87 18.51
N GLN A 131 0.22 13.52 17.37
CA GLN A 131 -1.12 13.89 16.91
C GLN A 131 -2.02 12.69 16.56
N ILE A 132 -1.44 11.55 16.18
CA ILE A 132 -2.20 10.31 15.95
C ILE A 132 -2.54 9.70 17.32
N LEU A 133 -1.57 9.65 18.24
CA LEU A 133 -1.69 9.01 19.54
C LEU A 133 -2.60 9.77 20.52
N THR A 134 -2.73 11.10 20.39
CA THR A 134 -3.70 11.89 21.16
C THR A 134 -5.14 11.48 20.87
N GLN A 135 -5.45 11.00 19.66
CA GLN A 135 -6.80 10.55 19.27
C GLN A 135 -7.25 9.25 19.96
N PHE A 136 -6.35 8.60 20.69
CA PHE A 136 -6.70 7.47 21.56
C PHE A 136 -7.11 7.92 22.97
N ALA A 137 -6.98 9.20 23.32
CA ALA A 137 -7.72 9.79 24.43
C ALA A 137 -9.08 10.27 23.96
N GLY A 138 -10.05 10.31 24.88
CA GLY A 138 -11.24 11.15 24.69
C GLY A 138 -10.79 12.60 24.61
N LEU A 139 -10.81 13.18 23.43
CA LEU A 139 -10.56 14.60 23.21
C LEU A 139 -11.90 15.32 23.27
N GLU A 140 -11.97 16.42 24.02
CA GLU A 140 -13.13 17.33 23.95
C GLU A 140 -13.15 18.03 22.60
N ALA A 141 -14.33 18.16 22.00
CA ALA A 141 -14.47 18.86 20.73
C ALA A 141 -14.14 20.35 20.94
N ALA A 142 -13.08 20.82 20.27
CA ALA A 142 -12.67 22.22 20.31
C ALA A 142 -13.44 23.12 19.32
N ASP A 143 -14.27 22.52 18.45
CA ASP A 143 -14.96 23.19 17.34
C ASP A 143 -16.42 22.71 17.24
N GLU A 144 -17.26 23.41 16.47
CA GLU A 144 -18.70 23.14 16.31
C GLU A 144 -19.01 21.83 15.53
N GLY A 145 -17.99 21.14 15.03
CA GLY A 145 -18.13 19.86 14.35
C GLY A 145 -18.49 18.73 15.32
N SER A 146 -19.39 17.83 14.90
CA SER A 146 -19.74 16.62 15.66
C SER A 146 -18.59 15.61 15.81
N GLY A 147 -17.47 15.84 15.12
CA GLY A 147 -16.33 14.93 15.06
C GLY A 147 -16.61 13.68 14.22
N ASP A 148 -15.61 12.81 14.14
CA ASP A 148 -15.76 11.45 13.61
C ASP A 148 -14.72 10.55 14.29
N VAL A 149 -14.82 9.24 14.12
CA VAL A 149 -13.82 8.31 14.63
C VAL A 149 -12.47 8.54 13.94
N LYS A 150 -11.38 8.30 14.67
CA LYS A 150 -9.98 8.44 14.21
C LYS A 150 -9.68 7.76 12.86
N TYR A 151 -10.44 6.73 12.49
CA TYR A 151 -10.32 6.01 11.23
C TYR A 151 -10.98 6.69 10.02
N HIS A 152 -11.70 7.80 10.19
CA HIS A 152 -12.40 8.51 9.12
C HIS A 152 -11.79 9.87 8.81
N LEU A 153 -10.94 10.39 9.69
CA LEU A 153 -10.38 11.73 9.53
C LEU A 153 -9.46 11.80 8.31
N GLY A 154 -9.64 12.87 7.54
CA GLY A 154 -8.76 13.19 6.42
C GLY A 154 -7.40 13.69 6.90
N THR A 155 -6.44 13.73 6.00
CA THR A 155 -5.12 14.31 6.26
C THR A 155 -4.58 14.94 4.98
N TYR A 156 -3.90 16.06 5.13
CA TYR A 156 -3.12 16.69 4.07
C TYR A 156 -1.72 16.97 4.61
N VAL A 157 -0.70 16.55 3.87
CA VAL A 157 0.70 16.83 4.20
C VAL A 157 1.45 17.19 2.91
N GLU A 158 2.17 18.30 2.96
CA GLU A 158 3.18 18.64 1.95
C GLU A 158 4.56 18.46 2.58
N ARG A 159 5.42 17.66 1.93
CA ARG A 159 6.75 17.37 2.45
C ARG A 159 7.75 17.09 1.35
N LEU A 160 9.02 17.23 1.68
CA LEU A 160 10.11 16.73 0.84
C LEU A 160 10.10 15.19 0.82
N ASN A 161 10.01 14.60 -0.37
CA ASN A 161 10.30 13.20 -0.56
C ASN A 161 11.83 13.01 -0.55
N ARG A 162 12.36 12.42 0.53
CA ARG A 162 13.80 12.20 0.68
C ARG A 162 14.39 11.22 -0.34
N ALA A 163 13.58 10.36 -0.97
CA ALA A 163 14.08 9.44 -2.00
C ALA A 163 14.42 10.18 -3.30
N THR A 164 13.68 11.24 -3.62
CA THR A 164 13.76 11.96 -4.90
C THR A 164 14.23 13.41 -4.78
N ASN A 165 14.30 13.91 -3.54
CA ASN A 165 14.54 15.30 -3.18
C ASN A 165 13.55 16.30 -3.84
N LYS A 166 12.32 15.85 -4.13
CA LYS A 166 11.21 16.66 -4.67
C LYS A 166 10.11 16.83 -3.63
N ASN A 167 9.39 17.95 -3.66
CA ASN A 167 8.21 18.12 -2.82
C ASN A 167 7.06 17.24 -3.34
N ILE A 168 6.32 16.64 -2.42
CA ILE A 168 5.16 15.81 -2.70
C ILE A 168 4.03 16.19 -1.74
N ARG A 169 2.81 16.31 -2.29
CA ARG A 169 1.57 16.46 -1.53
C ARG A 169 0.92 15.09 -1.39
N LEU A 170 0.55 14.75 -0.16
CA LEU A 170 -0.16 13.52 0.16
C LEU A 170 -1.46 13.90 0.86
N ALA A 171 -2.58 13.50 0.28
CA ALA A 171 -3.88 13.70 0.87
C ALA A 171 -4.57 12.36 1.08
N VAL A 172 -5.11 12.11 2.27
CA VAL A 172 -6.06 11.02 2.52
C VAL A 172 -7.43 11.65 2.71
N VAL A 173 -8.40 11.27 1.90
CA VAL A 173 -9.75 11.81 1.95
C VAL A 173 -10.47 11.25 3.18
N ALA A 174 -11.29 12.10 3.81
CA ALA A 174 -12.15 11.66 4.88
C ALA A 174 -13.27 10.77 4.31
N ASN A 175 -13.63 9.69 5.01
CA ASN A 175 -14.60 8.74 4.49
C ASN A 175 -15.50 8.19 5.60
N PRO A 176 -16.77 7.89 5.29
CA PRO A 176 -17.63 7.18 6.24
C PRO A 176 -17.21 5.70 6.37
N SER A 177 -17.86 4.99 7.28
CA SER A 177 -17.72 3.52 7.40
C SER A 177 -18.26 2.74 6.18
N HIS A 178 -19.05 3.38 5.32
CA HIS A 178 -19.58 2.77 4.09
C HIS A 178 -18.42 2.57 3.13
N LEU A 179 -17.93 1.33 3.05
CA LEU A 179 -16.76 0.96 2.26
C LEU A 179 -16.94 1.36 0.79
N GLU A 180 -15.85 1.76 0.15
CA GLU A 180 -15.76 2.18 -1.26
C GLU A 180 -16.54 3.46 -1.63
N ALA A 181 -17.41 3.99 -0.76
CA ALA A 181 -18.14 5.23 -1.03
C ALA A 181 -17.23 6.47 -1.22
N VAL A 182 -15.98 6.40 -0.78
CA VAL A 182 -14.98 7.45 -0.95
C VAL A 182 -14.32 7.44 -2.34
N ASP A 183 -14.39 6.33 -3.07
CA ASP A 183 -13.67 6.14 -4.34
C ASP A 183 -14.02 7.22 -5.38
N PRO A 184 -15.31 7.48 -5.70
CA PRO A 184 -15.64 8.54 -6.65
C PRO A 184 -15.36 9.93 -6.10
N VAL A 185 -15.38 10.11 -4.77
CA VAL A 185 -15.03 11.40 -4.12
C VAL A 185 -13.54 11.71 -4.32
N VAL A 186 -12.67 10.71 -4.21
CA VAL A 186 -11.24 10.83 -4.48
C VAL A 186 -11.01 11.17 -5.94
N LEU A 187 -11.66 10.48 -6.88
CA LEU A 187 -11.51 10.77 -8.31
C LEU A 187 -11.99 12.19 -8.65
N GLY A 188 -13.13 12.62 -8.10
CA GLY A 188 -13.62 13.99 -8.26
C GLY A 188 -12.65 15.03 -7.71
N LYS A 189 -12.03 14.77 -6.55
CA LYS A 189 -11.01 15.65 -5.96
C LYS A 189 -9.74 15.71 -6.81
N VAL A 190 -9.27 14.58 -7.32
CA VAL A 190 -8.12 14.53 -8.25
C VAL A 190 -8.42 15.30 -9.51
N ARG A 191 -9.60 15.09 -10.11
CA ARG A 191 -10.04 15.79 -11.31
C ARG A 191 -10.08 17.30 -11.11
N ALA A 192 -10.62 17.76 -9.98
CA ALA A 192 -10.63 19.17 -9.62
C ALA A 192 -9.21 19.72 -9.45
N GLU A 193 -8.33 19.01 -8.75
CA GLU A 193 -6.94 19.44 -8.55
C GLU A 193 -6.16 19.47 -9.89
N GLN A 194 -6.38 18.50 -10.78
CA GLN A 194 -5.83 18.50 -12.15
C GLN A 194 -6.28 19.75 -12.93
N PHE A 195 -7.56 20.10 -12.86
CA PHE A 195 -8.09 21.30 -13.51
C PHE A 195 -7.44 22.58 -12.97
N TYR A 196 -7.47 22.79 -11.65
CA TYR A 196 -6.95 24.03 -11.04
C TYR A 196 -5.43 24.18 -11.15
N ARG A 197 -4.69 23.06 -11.31
CA ARG A 197 -3.23 23.07 -11.46
C ARG A 197 -2.76 22.94 -12.92
N GLY A 198 -3.68 22.91 -13.87
CA GLY A 198 -3.36 22.79 -15.30
C GLY A 198 -2.68 21.46 -15.67
N ASP A 199 -3.00 20.37 -14.99
CA ASP A 199 -2.49 19.02 -15.28
C ASP A 199 -3.41 18.27 -16.25
N THR A 200 -3.44 18.72 -17.50
CA THR A 200 -4.31 18.18 -18.56
C THR A 200 -3.95 16.74 -18.97
N GLU A 201 -2.69 16.35 -18.75
CA GLU A 201 -2.16 15.01 -19.04
C GLU A 201 -2.25 14.07 -17.83
N GLY A 202 -2.65 14.56 -16.65
CA GLY A 202 -2.75 13.77 -15.42
C GLY A 202 -1.41 13.20 -14.94
N LYS A 203 -0.29 13.89 -15.21
CA LYS A 203 1.07 13.47 -14.84
C LYS A 203 1.48 13.93 -13.45
N LYS A 204 0.93 15.06 -13.00
CA LYS A 204 1.32 15.73 -11.74
C LYS A 204 0.44 15.31 -10.57
N ILE A 205 -0.84 15.04 -10.79
CA ILE A 205 -1.79 14.67 -9.74
C ILE A 205 -2.39 13.30 -10.06
N ILE A 206 -2.23 12.37 -9.12
CA ILE A 206 -2.64 10.97 -9.29
C ILE A 206 -3.58 10.52 -8.17
N SER A 207 -4.48 9.60 -8.48
CA SER A 207 -5.32 8.87 -7.53
C SER A 207 -4.66 7.55 -7.11
N MET A 208 -4.79 7.21 -5.84
CA MET A 208 -4.46 5.90 -5.28
C MET A 208 -5.64 5.43 -4.41
N LEU A 209 -6.21 4.28 -4.70
CA LEU A 209 -7.34 3.74 -3.95
C LEU A 209 -6.93 2.43 -3.28
N LEU A 210 -7.21 2.32 -1.99
CA LEU A 210 -6.98 1.10 -1.23
C LEU A 210 -8.33 0.47 -0.95
N HIS A 211 -8.42 -0.84 -1.10
CA HIS A 211 -9.67 -1.57 -0.95
C HIS A 211 -9.51 -2.80 -0.06
N GLY A 212 -10.60 -3.19 0.59
CA GLY A 212 -10.73 -4.53 1.15
C GLY A 212 -11.26 -5.48 0.07
N ASP A 213 -10.75 -6.70 0.05
CA ASP A 213 -11.16 -7.79 -0.85
C ASP A 213 -12.68 -7.92 -1.05
N ALA A 214 -13.41 -8.09 0.05
CA ALA A 214 -14.86 -8.32 0.00
C ALA A 214 -15.63 -7.10 -0.50
N ALA A 215 -15.19 -5.90 -0.15
CA ALA A 215 -15.87 -4.66 -0.51
C ALA A 215 -15.58 -4.27 -1.97
N PHE A 216 -14.36 -4.49 -2.45
CA PHE A 216 -13.97 -4.29 -3.84
C PHE A 216 -14.85 -5.10 -4.81
N ALA A 217 -15.13 -6.37 -4.49
CA ALA A 217 -16.05 -7.19 -5.28
C ALA A 217 -17.54 -6.91 -5.02
N GLY A 218 -17.90 -6.52 -3.79
CA GLY A 218 -19.29 -6.48 -3.35
C GLY A 218 -20.00 -5.14 -3.52
N GLN A 219 -19.27 -4.02 -3.60
CA GLN A 219 -19.86 -2.68 -3.68
C GLN A 219 -19.95 -2.20 -5.13
N GLY A 220 -21.17 -1.98 -5.63
CA GLY A 220 -21.40 -1.51 -7.02
C GLY A 220 -20.73 -0.18 -7.35
N VAL A 221 -20.49 0.68 -6.35
CA VAL A 221 -19.78 1.96 -6.54
C VAL A 221 -18.35 1.79 -7.04
N VAL A 222 -17.70 0.63 -6.77
CA VAL A 222 -16.37 0.31 -7.31
C VAL A 222 -16.45 0.16 -8.82
N TYR A 223 -17.40 -0.66 -9.29
CA TYR A 223 -17.65 -0.86 -10.73
C TYR A 223 -18.00 0.46 -11.43
N GLU A 224 -18.91 1.25 -10.85
CA GLU A 224 -19.27 2.57 -11.36
C GLU A 224 -18.06 3.50 -11.45
N THR A 225 -17.20 3.51 -10.42
CA THR A 225 -16.01 4.36 -10.36
C THR A 225 -14.95 3.96 -11.37
N MET A 226 -14.65 2.67 -11.50
CA MET A 226 -13.70 2.19 -12.50
C MET A 226 -14.19 2.51 -13.91
N HIS A 227 -15.48 2.34 -14.21
CA HIS A 227 -16.04 2.71 -15.52
C HIS A 227 -15.88 4.18 -15.90
N MET A 228 -15.66 5.08 -14.94
CA MET A 228 -15.39 6.49 -15.22
C MET A 228 -13.93 6.75 -15.64
N SER A 229 -13.03 5.76 -15.55
CA SER A 229 -11.57 5.93 -15.75
C SER A 229 -11.20 6.53 -17.11
N ASP A 230 -11.95 6.19 -18.17
CA ASP A 230 -11.69 6.61 -19.55
C ASP A 230 -12.73 7.61 -20.10
N LEU A 231 -13.70 8.04 -19.29
CA LEU A 231 -14.69 9.04 -19.72
C LEU A 231 -14.04 10.44 -19.76
N PRO A 232 -14.18 11.23 -20.85
CA PRO A 232 -13.43 12.49 -21.03
C PRO A 232 -13.54 13.50 -19.89
N ASP A 233 -14.72 13.62 -19.29
CA ASP A 233 -15.00 14.60 -18.23
C ASP A 233 -14.68 14.09 -16.82
N TYR A 234 -14.52 12.77 -16.66
CA TYR A 234 -14.32 12.11 -15.36
C TYR A 234 -12.91 11.54 -15.18
N THR A 235 -12.22 11.24 -16.27
CA THR A 235 -10.91 10.60 -16.25
C THR A 235 -9.91 11.39 -15.39
N THR A 236 -9.26 10.66 -14.49
CA THR A 236 -8.10 11.13 -13.72
C THR A 236 -6.78 10.63 -14.31
N ARG A 237 -6.83 10.05 -15.52
CA ARG A 237 -5.67 9.49 -16.25
C ARG A 237 -5.01 8.34 -15.49
N GLY A 238 -5.84 7.41 -15.02
CA GLY A 238 -5.40 6.19 -14.36
C GLY A 238 -5.27 6.30 -12.84
N THR A 239 -5.83 5.33 -12.15
CA THR A 239 -5.77 5.13 -10.69
C THR A 239 -4.95 3.90 -10.33
N ILE A 240 -4.13 4.00 -9.30
CA ILE A 240 -3.41 2.83 -8.76
C ILE A 240 -4.27 2.23 -7.65
N HIS A 241 -4.80 1.04 -7.88
CA HIS A 241 -5.62 0.29 -6.93
C HIS A 241 -4.78 -0.69 -6.14
N ILE A 242 -4.90 -0.70 -4.82
CA ILE A 242 -4.23 -1.65 -3.94
C ILE A 242 -5.27 -2.43 -3.14
N ILE A 243 -5.32 -3.75 -3.33
CA ILE A 243 -6.27 -4.64 -2.64
C ILE A 243 -5.54 -5.44 -1.57
N ILE A 244 -6.26 -5.74 -0.49
CA ILE A 244 -5.83 -6.56 0.63
C ILE A 244 -6.87 -7.69 0.84
N PRO A 245 -6.59 -8.98 0.57
CA PRO A 245 -6.46 -9.62 -0.78
C PRO A 245 -7.61 -10.53 -1.29
N TYR A 246 -7.53 -10.83 -2.59
CA TYR A 246 -8.47 -11.57 -3.49
C TYR A 246 -9.67 -10.73 -3.95
N CYS A 247 -10.28 -11.10 -5.09
CA CYS A 247 -11.45 -10.44 -5.73
C CYS A 247 -11.18 -9.31 -6.74
N THR A 248 -10.08 -9.34 -7.50
CA THR A 248 -9.69 -8.26 -8.42
C THR A 248 -10.38 -8.23 -9.79
N ASP A 249 -11.25 -9.20 -10.11
CA ASP A 249 -11.87 -9.33 -11.45
C ASP A 249 -12.67 -8.09 -11.89
N VAL A 250 -13.13 -7.25 -10.94
CA VAL A 250 -13.75 -5.94 -11.25
C VAL A 250 -12.81 -5.07 -12.09
N GLY A 251 -11.49 -5.18 -11.93
CA GLY A 251 -10.51 -4.46 -12.73
C GLY A 251 -10.50 -4.85 -14.21
N ARG A 252 -10.95 -6.05 -14.57
CA ARG A 252 -11.04 -6.47 -15.98
C ARG A 252 -12.06 -5.68 -16.78
N VAL A 253 -13.01 -5.04 -16.10
CA VAL A 253 -14.06 -4.19 -16.72
C VAL A 253 -13.45 -3.04 -17.52
N VAL A 254 -12.30 -2.52 -17.10
CA VAL A 254 -11.57 -1.44 -17.79
C VAL A 254 -10.31 -1.93 -18.50
N ASN A 255 -10.14 -3.25 -18.65
CA ASN A 255 -8.96 -3.86 -19.23
C ASN A 255 -7.63 -3.38 -18.60
N CYS A 256 -7.60 -3.14 -17.28
CA CYS A 256 -6.35 -2.82 -16.60
C CYS A 256 -5.54 -4.09 -16.28
N PRO A 257 -4.20 -4.01 -16.18
CA PRO A 257 -3.38 -5.10 -15.69
C PRO A 257 -3.62 -5.33 -14.20
N ILE A 258 -3.57 -6.60 -13.82
CA ILE A 258 -3.74 -7.05 -12.44
C ILE A 258 -2.49 -7.82 -12.02
N PHE A 259 -1.85 -7.37 -10.94
CA PHE A 259 -0.70 -8.03 -10.37
C PHE A 259 -1.04 -8.55 -8.98
N HIS A 260 -0.99 -9.87 -8.82
CA HIS A 260 -1.10 -10.56 -7.54
C HIS A 260 0.30 -10.77 -6.99
N VAL A 261 0.51 -10.43 -5.72
CA VAL A 261 1.84 -10.54 -5.13
C VAL A 261 1.76 -11.02 -3.69
N ASN A 262 2.57 -12.02 -3.35
CA ASN A 262 2.64 -12.56 -2.01
C ASN A 262 3.24 -11.54 -1.03
N ALA A 263 2.50 -11.20 0.03
CA ALA A 263 2.95 -10.27 1.06
C ALA A 263 4.18 -10.78 1.83
N ASP A 264 4.44 -12.08 1.85
CA ASP A 264 5.62 -12.69 2.47
C ASP A 264 6.87 -12.67 1.57
N ASP A 265 6.77 -12.14 0.36
CA ASP A 265 7.91 -11.84 -0.51
C ASP A 265 8.06 -10.32 -0.68
N PRO A 266 8.81 -9.65 0.22
CA PRO A 266 8.91 -8.20 0.20
C PRO A 266 9.51 -7.62 -1.07
N GLU A 267 10.47 -8.31 -1.68
CA GLU A 267 11.15 -7.83 -2.88
C GLU A 267 10.20 -7.87 -4.09
N ALA A 268 9.41 -8.94 -4.22
CA ALA A 268 8.36 -9.05 -5.22
C ALA A 268 7.31 -7.94 -5.10
N VAL A 269 6.83 -7.64 -3.88
CA VAL A 269 5.87 -6.54 -3.64
C VAL A 269 6.44 -5.20 -4.10
N ILE A 270 7.70 -4.91 -3.76
CA ILE A 270 8.34 -3.67 -4.19
C ILE A 270 8.45 -3.60 -5.72
N SER A 271 8.86 -4.68 -6.37
CA SER A 271 8.96 -4.74 -7.84
C SER A 271 7.61 -4.52 -8.52
N VAL A 272 6.54 -5.18 -8.06
CA VAL A 272 5.18 -4.97 -8.57
C VAL A 272 4.71 -3.53 -8.36
N CYS A 273 4.93 -2.96 -7.17
CA CYS A 273 4.58 -1.57 -6.89
C CYS A 273 5.33 -0.57 -7.78
N LYS A 274 6.60 -0.83 -8.14
CA LYS A 274 7.33 -0.02 -9.13
C LYS A 274 6.69 -0.13 -10.51
N ILE A 275 6.40 -1.36 -10.95
CA ILE A 275 5.77 -1.62 -12.25
C ILE A 275 4.40 -0.93 -12.34
N ALA A 276 3.59 -0.98 -11.30
CA ALA A 276 2.28 -0.31 -11.26
C ALA A 276 2.40 1.21 -11.40
N ALA A 277 3.34 1.83 -10.66
CA ALA A 277 3.58 3.28 -10.77
C ALA A 277 4.05 3.69 -12.17
N GLU A 278 4.93 2.89 -12.78
CA GLU A 278 5.43 3.10 -14.13
C GLU A 278 4.34 2.87 -15.19
N TYR A 279 3.51 1.84 -15.04
CA TYR A 279 2.42 1.53 -15.96
C TYR A 279 1.41 2.67 -16.01
N ARG A 280 0.97 3.14 -14.83
CA ARG A 280 0.03 4.27 -14.74
C ARG A 280 0.63 5.54 -15.33
N HIS A 281 1.93 5.77 -15.16
CA HIS A 281 2.62 6.92 -15.75
C HIS A 281 2.72 6.82 -17.29
N GLU A 282 3.06 5.65 -17.82
CA GLU A 282 3.26 5.41 -19.25
C GLU A 282 1.93 5.45 -20.02
N PHE A 283 0.92 4.75 -19.51
CA PHE A 283 -0.32 4.49 -20.25
C PHE A 283 -1.52 5.30 -19.78
N HIS A 284 -1.41 6.03 -18.66
CA HIS A 284 -2.50 6.85 -18.13
C HIS A 284 -3.78 6.07 -17.85
N LYS A 285 -3.63 4.80 -17.45
CA LYS A 285 -4.71 3.85 -17.18
C LYS A 285 -4.61 3.29 -15.77
N ASP A 286 -5.74 2.76 -15.32
CA ASP A 286 -5.83 2.08 -14.04
C ASP A 286 -4.89 0.86 -14.01
N VAL A 287 -4.44 0.49 -12.81
CA VAL A 287 -3.65 -0.71 -12.55
C VAL A 287 -3.99 -1.24 -11.18
N VAL A 288 -4.07 -2.57 -11.08
CA VAL A 288 -4.44 -3.25 -9.83
C VAL A 288 -3.24 -3.99 -9.27
N VAL A 289 -2.97 -3.77 -7.97
CA VAL A 289 -2.00 -4.52 -7.17
C VAL A 289 -2.74 -5.22 -6.03
N ASP A 290 -2.79 -6.55 -6.07
CA ASP A 290 -3.37 -7.40 -5.04
C ASP A 290 -2.27 -7.94 -4.13
N ILE A 291 -2.19 -7.41 -2.91
CA ILE A 291 -1.19 -7.80 -1.92
C ILE A 291 -1.75 -8.95 -1.09
N VAL A 292 -1.41 -10.17 -1.50
CA VAL A 292 -1.87 -11.42 -0.91
C VAL A 292 -1.18 -11.69 0.42
N GLY A 293 -1.82 -11.25 1.49
CA GLY A 293 -1.45 -11.54 2.87
C GLY A 293 -2.59 -12.18 3.66
N TYR A 294 -2.64 -11.87 4.96
CA TYR A 294 -3.65 -12.41 5.88
C TYR A 294 -4.05 -11.39 6.95
N ARG A 295 -5.01 -11.74 7.80
CA ARG A 295 -5.37 -10.94 8.98
C ARG A 295 -5.04 -11.73 10.24
N LYS A 296 -4.05 -11.23 11.00
CA LYS A 296 -3.55 -11.93 12.20
C LYS A 296 -4.61 -12.09 13.30
N TYR A 297 -5.42 -11.06 13.51
CA TYR A 297 -6.49 -11.02 14.53
C TYR A 297 -7.88 -11.15 13.88
N GLY A 298 -8.95 -11.04 14.67
CA GLY A 298 -10.33 -10.94 14.18
C GLY A 298 -10.57 -9.72 13.30
N HIS A 299 -11.84 -9.44 12.93
CA HIS A 299 -12.15 -8.25 12.11
C HIS A 299 -11.72 -6.96 12.79
N ASN A 300 -11.89 -6.92 14.10
CA ASN A 300 -11.12 -6.07 14.99
C ASN A 300 -10.37 -6.94 16.01
N GLU A 301 -9.49 -6.34 16.79
CA GLU A 301 -8.56 -7.05 17.68
C GLU A 301 -9.22 -7.75 18.88
N ILE A 302 -10.49 -7.44 19.18
CA ILE A 302 -11.27 -8.08 20.26
C ILE A 302 -12.25 -9.15 19.75
N ASP A 303 -12.37 -9.32 18.43
CA ASP A 303 -13.19 -10.38 17.84
C ASP A 303 -12.44 -11.72 17.82
N GLU A 304 -13.15 -12.82 18.08
CA GLU A 304 -12.62 -14.19 18.00
C GLU A 304 -12.95 -14.83 16.63
N PRO A 305 -11.98 -14.93 15.71
CA PRO A 305 -12.22 -15.42 14.37
C PRO A 305 -12.30 -16.95 14.25
N MET A 306 -11.83 -17.71 15.23
CA MET A 306 -11.88 -19.18 15.17
C MET A 306 -13.31 -19.73 15.21
N PHE A 307 -14.30 -18.94 15.64
CA PHE A 307 -15.71 -19.35 15.59
C PHE A 307 -16.22 -19.61 14.17
N THR A 308 -15.67 -18.92 13.16
CA THR A 308 -16.12 -19.05 11.77
C THR A 308 -15.02 -19.56 10.84
N GLN A 309 -13.74 -19.33 11.13
CA GLN A 309 -12.61 -19.67 10.26
C GLN A 309 -11.48 -20.45 10.97
N PRO A 310 -11.76 -21.56 11.68
CA PRO A 310 -10.80 -22.22 12.56
C PRO A 310 -9.59 -22.81 11.83
N ILE A 311 -9.76 -23.33 10.61
CA ILE A 311 -8.67 -23.92 9.82
C ILE A 311 -7.66 -22.83 9.43
N MET A 312 -8.16 -21.72 8.87
CA MET A 312 -7.34 -20.59 8.45
C MET A 312 -6.55 -20.00 9.63
N TYR A 313 -7.21 -19.75 10.77
CA TYR A 313 -6.54 -19.16 11.93
C TYR A 313 -5.58 -20.11 12.64
N SER A 314 -5.77 -21.43 12.50
CA SER A 314 -4.78 -22.43 12.97
C SER A 314 -3.47 -22.37 12.17
N ILE A 315 -3.52 -21.99 10.89
CA ILE A 315 -2.36 -21.78 10.03
C ILE A 315 -1.73 -20.42 10.37
N ILE A 316 -2.52 -19.34 10.36
CA ILE A 316 -2.06 -17.97 10.65
C ILE A 316 -1.33 -17.89 12.00
N LYS A 317 -1.83 -18.57 13.04
CA LYS A 317 -1.23 -18.56 14.37
C LYS A 317 0.21 -19.11 14.41
N LYS A 318 0.56 -20.01 13.48
CA LYS A 318 1.89 -20.61 13.37
C LYS A 318 2.79 -19.87 12.38
N HIS A 319 2.22 -18.97 11.60
CA HIS A 319 2.93 -18.27 10.55
C HIS A 319 3.81 -17.17 11.14
N ARG A 320 5.02 -17.04 10.60
CA ARG A 320 5.98 -16.01 11.04
C ARG A 320 5.56 -14.66 10.47
N ASN A 321 5.94 -13.57 11.13
CA ASN A 321 5.70 -12.25 10.57
C ASN A 321 6.72 -11.95 9.45
N VAL A 322 6.31 -11.12 8.48
CA VAL A 322 7.12 -10.78 7.30
C VAL A 322 8.43 -10.07 7.65
N PHE A 323 8.48 -9.32 8.75
CA PHE A 323 9.72 -8.67 9.19
C PHE A 323 10.80 -9.69 9.52
N ASP A 324 10.46 -10.71 10.31
CA ASP A 324 11.41 -11.74 10.73
C ASP A 324 11.85 -12.61 9.53
N ILE A 325 10.91 -12.92 8.62
CA ILE A 325 11.22 -13.66 7.38
C ILE A 325 12.28 -12.91 6.57
N TYR A 326 12.07 -11.62 6.34
CA TYR A 326 12.96 -10.80 5.53
C TYR A 326 14.27 -10.45 6.23
N ALA A 327 14.25 -10.22 7.54
CA ALA A 327 15.45 -10.00 8.33
C ALA A 327 16.39 -11.21 8.27
N ASP A 328 15.86 -12.42 8.46
CA ASP A 328 16.64 -13.66 8.33
C ASP A 328 17.22 -13.83 6.92
N GLN A 329 16.45 -13.50 5.88
CA GLN A 329 16.93 -13.52 4.50
C GLN A 329 18.13 -12.59 4.33
N LEU A 330 18.02 -11.32 4.73
CA LEU A 330 19.12 -10.34 4.56
C LEU A 330 20.36 -10.68 5.40
N VAL A 331 20.18 -11.29 6.57
CA VAL A 331 21.30 -11.80 7.37
C VAL A 331 21.96 -12.99 6.67
N GLY A 332 21.18 -13.91 6.10
CA GLY A 332 21.69 -15.03 5.30
C GLY A 332 22.43 -14.59 4.04
N GLU A 333 22.00 -13.50 3.41
CA GLU A 333 22.66 -12.88 2.26
C GLU A 333 23.90 -12.04 2.65
N GLY A 334 24.14 -11.81 3.95
CA GLY A 334 25.25 -10.99 4.44
C GLY A 334 25.10 -9.49 4.15
N ILE A 335 23.88 -9.02 3.88
CA ILE A 335 23.57 -7.61 3.58
C ILE A 335 23.48 -6.79 4.87
N VAL A 336 22.99 -7.41 5.95
CA VAL A 336 22.92 -6.84 7.30
C VAL A 336 23.38 -7.87 8.33
N SER A 337 23.89 -7.38 9.44
CA SER A 337 24.14 -8.15 10.66
C SER A 337 22.89 -8.20 11.54
N LYS A 338 22.85 -9.14 12.50
CA LYS A 338 21.78 -9.20 13.50
C LYS A 338 21.71 -7.94 14.36
N ASP A 339 22.87 -7.37 14.70
CA ASP A 339 22.95 -6.13 15.48
C ASP A 339 22.32 -4.95 14.72
N GLU A 340 22.52 -4.86 13.40
CA GLU A 340 21.88 -3.85 12.57
C GLU A 340 20.35 -4.03 12.49
N VAL A 341 19.85 -5.28 12.45
CA VAL A 341 18.41 -5.57 12.51
C VAL A 341 17.82 -5.07 13.83
N ASP A 342 18.46 -5.40 14.95
CA ASP A 342 18.02 -4.98 16.29
C ASP A 342 18.06 -3.46 16.45
N GLU A 343 19.07 -2.79 15.89
CA GLU A 343 19.16 -1.33 15.89
C GLU A 343 17.99 -0.69 15.13
N VAL A 344 17.63 -1.23 13.97
CA VAL A 344 16.51 -0.73 13.15
C VAL A 344 15.19 -0.79 13.94
N VAL A 345 14.94 -1.90 14.65
CA VAL A 345 13.75 -2.07 15.49
C VAL A 345 13.77 -1.09 16.66
N LYS A 346 14.87 -1.06 17.43
CA LYS A 346 15.03 -0.20 18.60
C LYS A 346 14.86 1.27 18.26
N LYS A 347 15.38 1.71 17.11
CA LYS A 347 15.27 3.10 16.64
C LYS A 347 13.82 3.50 16.41
N TYR A 348 13.01 2.63 15.83
CA TYR A 348 11.61 2.95 15.60
C TYR A 348 10.77 2.88 16.88
N ASP A 349 11.01 1.88 17.73
CA ASP A 349 10.37 1.78 19.04
C ASP A 349 10.62 3.06 19.88
N GLN A 350 11.85 3.58 19.87
CA GLN A 350 12.18 4.83 20.55
C GLN A 350 11.38 6.03 19.99
N ILE A 351 11.25 6.12 18.66
CA ILE A 351 10.44 7.18 18.01
C ILE A 351 8.98 7.12 18.49
N CYS A 352 8.41 5.92 18.60
CA CYS A 352 7.05 5.72 19.09
C CYS A 352 6.90 6.06 20.58
N GLU A 353 7.83 5.62 21.43
CA GLU A 353 7.83 5.94 22.86
C GLU A 353 7.96 7.45 23.11
N ASP A 354 8.84 8.14 22.38
CA ASP A 354 9.00 9.60 22.50
C ASP A 354 7.74 10.35 22.06
N ALA A 355 7.10 9.89 20.98
CA ALA A 355 5.83 10.46 20.53
C ALA A 355 4.69 10.22 21.54
N TYR A 356 4.65 9.04 22.17
CA TYR A 356 3.65 8.70 23.17
C TYR A 356 3.79 9.53 24.46
N LYS A 357 5.02 9.81 24.90
CA LYS A 357 5.28 10.73 26.01
C LYS A 357 4.75 12.12 25.70
N LYS A 358 5.11 12.68 24.53
CA LYS A 358 4.62 13.98 24.06
C LYS A 358 3.09 14.04 23.96
N ALA A 359 2.47 12.99 23.41
CA ALA A 359 1.02 12.90 23.31
C ALA A 359 0.33 12.84 24.68
N SER A 360 1.00 12.31 25.71
CA SER A 360 0.47 12.26 27.07
C SER A 360 0.60 13.62 27.79
N GLU A 361 1.63 14.39 27.48
CA GLU A 361 1.83 15.75 27.99
C GLU A 361 0.84 16.75 27.38
N GLN A 362 0.44 16.57 26.11
CA GLN A 362 -0.59 17.39 25.45
C GLN A 362 -2.03 17.17 25.99
N LYS A 363 -2.23 16.20 26.90
CA LYS A 363 -3.51 15.93 27.57
C LYS A 363 -3.68 16.72 28.87
N GLN A 364 -2.67 17.50 29.28
CA GLN A 364 -2.78 18.56 30.28
C GLN A 364 -2.96 19.90 29.59
#